data_AF-A0A0A7EEU0-F1
#
_entry.id   AF-A0A0A7EEU0-F1
#
_cell.length_a   1.000
_cell.length_b   1.000
_cell.length_c   1.000
_cell.angle_alpha   90.00
_cell.angle_beta   90.00
_cell.angle_gamma   90.00
#
_symmetry.space_group_name_H-M   'P 1'
#
loop_
_entity.id
_entity.type
_entity.pdbx_description
1 polymer ?
#
loop_
_entity_poly.entity_id
_entity_poly.type
_entity_poly.pdbx_seq_one_letter_code
_entity_poly.pdbx_strand_id
1 'polypeptide(L)'
;MDILLAITVVIVLVSIFHLLKKSYQHAKSKGLLGNKVIVTEEFYNAAEEVVDAVLRSKSKEECDMRLLDAATRIRTEIKKRQNTSKFNAKNFASYVNSNQ
;
A
#
# COMPACT_ATOMS: atom_id res chain seq x y z
N MET A 1 -10.07 -29.06 -6.31
CA MET A 1 -9.74 -27.66 -6.65
C MET A 1 -8.24 -27.63 -6.91
N ASP A 2 -7.88 -27.38 -8.17
CA ASP A 2 -6.68 -27.93 -8.80
C ASP A 2 -5.37 -27.28 -8.35
N ILE A 3 -4.38 -28.12 -8.03
CA ILE A 3 -3.00 -27.71 -7.74
C ILE A 3 -2.46 -26.80 -8.87
N LEU A 4 -2.89 -27.05 -10.11
CA LEU A 4 -2.56 -26.22 -11.28
C LEU A 4 -3.11 -24.79 -11.17
N LEU A 5 -4.34 -24.63 -10.66
CA LEU A 5 -4.95 -23.32 -10.43
C LEU A 5 -4.20 -22.57 -9.33
N ALA A 6 -3.85 -23.24 -8.23
CA ALA A 6 -3.09 -22.64 -7.14
C ALA A 6 -1.70 -22.16 -7.59
N ILE A 7 -0.98 -22.97 -8.37
CA ILE A 7 0.32 -22.59 -8.95
C ILE A 7 0.16 -21.38 -9.89
N THR A 8 -0.86 -21.40 -10.74
CA THR A 8 -1.14 -20.30 -11.68
C THR A 8 -1.41 -18.99 -10.94
N VAL A 9 -2.21 -19.03 -9.86
CA VAL A 9 -2.49 -17.87 -9.02
C VAL A 9 -1.21 -17.32 -8.38
N VAL A 10 -0.34 -18.19 -7.86
CA VAL A 10 0.95 -17.76 -7.29
C VAL A 10 1.84 -17.08 -8.35
N ILE A 11 1.95 -17.65 -9.56
CA ILE A 11 2.74 -17.07 -10.65
C ILE A 11 2.19 -15.68 -11.05
N VAL A 12 0.87 -15.55 -11.14
CA VAL A 12 0.22 -14.27 -11.47
C VAL A 12 0.49 -13.24 -10.37
N LEU A 13 0.36 -13.60 -9.09
CA LEU A 13 0.66 -12.70 -7.97
C LEU A 13 2.12 -12.22 -7.97
N VAL A 14 3.07 -13.13 -8.19
CA VAL A 14 4.49 -12.80 -8.29
C VAL A 14 4.77 -11.87 -9.48
N SER A 15 4.13 -12.12 -10.62
CA SER A 15 4.29 -11.29 -11.83
C SER A 15 3.74 -9.88 -11.62
N ILE A 16 2.54 -9.76 -11.04
CA ILE A 16 1.93 -8.48 -10.69
C ILE A 16 2.82 -7.72 -9.69
N PHE A 17 3.34 -8.42 -8.68
CA PHE A 17 4.26 -7.82 -7.71
C PHE A 17 5.54 -7.27 -8.36
N HIS A 18 6.14 -8.03 -9.27
CA HIS A 18 7.34 -7.60 -9.98
C HIS A 18 7.08 -6.35 -10.83
N LEU A 19 5.93 -6.31 -11.52
CA LEU A 19 5.49 -5.14 -12.30
C LEU A 19 5.23 -3.93 -11.40
N LEU A 20 4.59 -4.13 -10.24
CA LEU A 20 4.36 -3.09 -9.25
C LEU A 20 5.67 -2.53 -8.70
N LYS A 21 6.63 -3.39 -8.35
CA LYS A 21 7.95 -2.96 -7.86
C LYS A 21 8.70 -2.14 -8.90
N LYS A 22 8.66 -2.56 -10.17
CA LYS A 22 9.28 -1.83 -11.29
C LYS A 22 8.59 -0.47 -11.51
N SER A 23 7.26 -0.44 -11.44
CA SER A 23 6.46 0.79 -11.50
C SER A 23 6.79 1.75 -10.35
N TYR A 24 6.89 1.25 -9.12
CA TYR A 24 7.28 2.03 -7.94
C TYR A 24 8.68 2.63 -8.11
N GLN A 25 9.67 1.83 -8.49
CA GLN A 25 11.04 2.32 -8.69
C GLN A 25 11.07 3.39 -9.79
N HIS A 26 10.32 3.18 -10.87
CA HIS A 26 10.20 4.17 -11.93
C HIS A 26 9.55 5.47 -11.43
N ALA A 27 8.40 5.38 -10.75
CA ALA A 27 7.70 6.51 -10.16
C ALA A 27 8.56 7.27 -9.14
N LYS A 28 9.31 6.56 -8.30
CA LYS A 28 10.27 7.12 -7.33
C LYS A 28 11.39 7.87 -8.03
N SER A 29 12.02 7.25 -9.04
CA SER A 29 13.10 7.87 -9.82
C SER A 29 12.65 9.13 -10.57
N LYS A 30 11.36 9.21 -10.92
CA LYS A 30 10.75 10.35 -11.62
C LYS A 30 10.14 11.39 -10.68
N GLY A 31 10.21 11.18 -9.35
CA GLY A 31 9.59 12.08 -8.37
C GLY A 31 8.06 12.10 -8.42
N LEU A 32 7.44 11.10 -9.04
CA LEU A 32 5.98 11.02 -9.25
C LEU A 32 5.23 10.57 -8.00
N LEU A 33 5.91 10.14 -6.94
CA LEU A 33 5.29 9.68 -5.69
C LEU A 33 4.91 10.82 -4.72
N GLY A 34 4.89 12.07 -5.19
CA GLY A 34 4.50 13.23 -4.38
C GLY A 34 3.03 13.19 -3.90
N ASN A 35 2.70 14.07 -2.95
CA ASN A 35 1.41 14.15 -2.21
C ASN A 35 0.11 14.24 -3.04
N LYS A 36 0.17 14.23 -4.38
CA LYS A 36 -0.99 14.33 -5.29
C LYS A 36 -1.30 13.05 -6.09
N VAL A 37 -0.54 11.96 -5.92
CA VAL A 37 -0.74 10.74 -6.72
C VAL A 37 -1.55 9.69 -5.96
N ILE A 38 -2.50 9.08 -6.67
CA ILE A 38 -3.47 8.07 -6.19
C ILE A 38 -2.76 6.81 -5.66
N VAL A 39 -1.53 6.56 -6.11
CA VAL A 39 -0.71 5.39 -5.74
C VAL A 39 0.46 5.87 -4.88
N THR A 40 0.27 5.81 -3.56
CA THR A 40 1.28 6.25 -2.60
C THR A 40 2.31 5.15 -2.32
N GLU A 41 3.42 5.48 -1.67
CA GLU A 41 4.43 4.50 -1.22
C GLU A 41 3.81 3.39 -0.34
N GLU A 42 2.80 3.74 0.47
CA GLU A 42 2.05 2.80 1.29
C GLU A 42 1.31 1.74 0.47
N PHE A 43 0.81 2.07 -0.72
CA PHE A 43 0.15 1.10 -1.60
C PHE A 43 1.14 0.02 -2.07
N TYR A 44 2.37 0.42 -2.37
CA TYR A 44 3.41 -0.51 -2.80
C TYR A 44 3.89 -1.39 -1.64
N ASN A 45 4.07 -0.81 -0.46
CA ASN A 45 4.42 -1.56 0.75
C ASN A 45 3.31 -2.56 1.11
N ALA A 46 2.05 -2.16 0.98
CA ALA A 46 0.90 -3.04 1.18
C ALA A 46 0.91 -4.24 0.22
N ALA A 47 1.18 -4.01 -1.06
CA ALA A 47 1.26 -5.06 -2.05
C ALA A 47 2.43 -6.02 -1.77
N GLU A 48 3.57 -5.50 -1.29
CA GLU A 48 4.71 -6.32 -0.86
C GLU A 48 4.37 -7.21 0.34
N GLU A 49 3.73 -6.66 1.37
CA GLU A 49 3.32 -7.42 2.56
C GLU A 49 2.34 -8.55 2.22
N VAL A 50 1.38 -8.31 1.31
CA VAL A 50 0.42 -9.35 0.86
C VAL A 50 1.13 -10.48 0.12
N VAL A 51 2.04 -10.15 -0.78
CA VAL A 51 2.79 -11.15 -1.55
C VAL A 51 3.72 -11.94 -0.64
N ASP A 52 4.37 -11.29 0.32
CA ASP A 52 5.22 -11.96 1.30
C ASP A 52 4.42 -12.90 2.20
N ALA A 53 3.23 -12.50 2.64
CA ALA A 53 2.33 -13.35 3.40
C ALA A 53 1.94 -14.61 2.60
N VAL A 54 1.60 -14.46 1.31
CA VAL A 54 1.22 -15.61 0.46
C VAL A 54 2.39 -16.54 0.17
N LEU A 55 3.59 -16.00 -0.05
CA LEU A 55 4.76 -16.79 -0.45
C LEU A 55 5.51 -17.43 0.73
N ARG A 56 5.52 -16.79 1.91
CA ARG A 56 6.36 -17.22 3.03
C ARG A 56 5.60 -17.92 4.16
N SER A 57 4.28 -17.90 4.15
CA SER A 57 3.50 -18.59 5.19
C SER A 57 3.53 -20.10 4.98
N LYS A 58 3.69 -20.84 6.09
CA LYS A 58 3.76 -22.30 6.08
C LYS A 58 2.41 -22.96 6.33
N SER A 59 1.44 -22.19 6.84
CA SER A 59 0.05 -22.62 7.01
C SER A 59 -0.94 -21.53 6.59
N LYS A 60 -2.20 -21.92 6.43
CA LYS A 60 -3.29 -20.99 6.15
C LYS A 60 -3.50 -20.01 7.30
N GLU A 61 -3.49 -20.48 8.54
CA GLU A 61 -3.62 -19.63 9.73
C GLU A 61 -2.51 -18.57 9.82
N GLU A 62 -1.26 -18.95 9.48
CA GLU A 62 -0.15 -18.01 9.44
C GLU A 62 -0.36 -16.94 8.34
N CYS A 63 -0.82 -17.35 7.15
CA CYS A 63 -1.12 -16.43 6.07
C CYS A 63 -2.22 -15.44 6.46
N ASP A 64 -3.33 -15.93 7.01
CA ASP A 64 -4.47 -15.11 7.43
C ASP A 64 -4.06 -14.09 8.51
N MET A 65 -3.22 -14.51 9.46
CA MET A 65 -2.68 -13.61 10.49
C MET A 65 -1.78 -12.52 9.90
N ARG A 66 -0.87 -12.87 8.98
CA ARG A 66 0.04 -11.91 8.34
C ARG A 66 -0.71 -10.93 7.44
N LEU A 67 -1.74 -11.40 6.74
CA LEU A 67 -2.64 -10.55 5.95
C LEU A 67 -3.44 -9.58 6.85
N LEU A 68 -3.94 -10.05 8.00
CA LEU A 68 -4.67 -9.22 8.95
C LEU A 68 -3.78 -8.12 9.56
N ASP A 69 -2.55 -8.47 9.91
CA ASP A 69 -1.56 -7.53 10.43
C ASP A 69 -1.20 -6.45 9.40
N ALA A 70 -0.94 -6.87 8.15
CA ALA A 70 -0.71 -5.95 7.02
C ALA A 70 -1.90 -5.02 6.80
N ALA A 71 -3.12 -5.56 6.73
CA ALA A 71 -4.35 -4.77 6.57
C ALA A 71 -4.53 -3.75 7.71
N THR A 72 -4.18 -4.12 8.95
CA THR A 72 -4.29 -3.24 10.12
C THR A 72 -3.26 -2.10 10.08
N ARG A 73 -2.02 -2.38 9.70
CA ARG A 73 -0.98 -1.36 9.49
C ARG A 73 -1.39 -0.35 8.42
N ILE A 74 -1.82 -0.85 7.25
CA ILE A 74 -2.29 -0.01 6.13
C ILE A 74 -3.44 0.89 6.58
N ARG A 75 -4.44 0.32 7.28
CA ARG A 75 -5.59 1.08 7.78
C ARG A 75 -5.19 2.17 8.76
N THR A 76 -4.20 1.91 9.60
CA THR A 76 -3.68 2.88 10.57
C THR A 76 -2.96 4.04 9.86
N GLU A 77 -2.15 3.72 8.85
CA GLU A 77 -1.40 4.73 8.10
C GLU A 77 -2.30 5.62 7.23
N ILE A 78 -3.33 5.03 6.60
CA ILE A 78 -4.39 5.78 5.90
C ILE A 78 -5.10 6.75 6.86
N LYS A 79 -5.46 6.29 8.08
CA LYS A 79 -6.10 7.15 9.08
C LYS A 79 -5.20 8.31 9.54
N LYS A 80 -3.91 8.07 9.74
CA LYS A 80 -2.95 9.15 10.09
C LYS A 80 -2.92 10.23 9.02
N ARG A 81 -2.84 9.84 7.74
CA ARG A 81 -2.80 10.77 6.60
C ARG A 81 -4.09 11.56 6.40
N GLN A 82 -5.26 10.95 6.66
CA GLN A 82 -6.54 11.68 6.68
C GLN A 82 -6.58 12.77 7.77
N ASN A 83 -6.00 12.48 8.93
CA ASN A 83 -5.92 13.47 10.02
C ASN A 83 -4.92 14.59 9.72
N THR A 84 -3.78 14.30 9.10
CA THR A 84 -2.81 15.34 8.66
C THR A 84 -3.35 16.19 7.52
N SER A 85 -4.10 15.59 6.58
CA SER A 85 -4.81 16.31 5.52
C SER A 85 -5.85 17.30 6.09
N LYS A 86 -6.68 16.87 7.05
CA LYS A 86 -7.64 17.74 7.74
C LYS A 86 -6.97 18.83 8.57
N PHE A 87 -5.83 18.52 9.21
CA PHE A 87 -5.05 19.48 9.99
C PHE A 87 -4.44 20.58 9.10
N ASN A 88 -3.85 20.19 7.97
CA ASN A 88 -3.29 21.15 7.00
C ASN A 88 -4.36 22.02 6.34
N ALA A 89 -5.54 21.45 6.02
CA ALA A 89 -6.65 22.24 5.47
C ALA A 89 -7.18 23.29 6.47
N LYS A 90 -7.27 22.93 7.77
CA LYS A 90 -7.69 23.88 8.82
C LYS A 90 -6.66 24.98 9.05
N ASN A 91 -5.37 24.66 9.09
CA ASN A 91 -4.31 25.66 9.27
C ASN A 91 -4.20 26.61 8.07
N PHE A 92 -4.36 26.10 6.85
CA PHE A 92 -4.40 26.94 5.66
C PHE A 92 -5.61 27.87 5.67
N ALA A 93 -6.82 27.36 5.98
CA ALA A 93 -8.01 28.19 6.10
C ALA A 93 -7.87 29.28 7.18
N SER A 94 -7.24 28.96 8.31
CA SER A 94 -6.98 29.93 9.38
C SER A 94 -5.96 31.00 8.98
N TYR A 95 -4.93 30.63 8.21
CA TYR A 95 -3.91 31.56 7.70
C TYR A 95 -4.47 32.51 6.63
N VAL A 96 -5.38 32.02 5.77
CA VAL A 96 -6.05 32.85 4.76
C VAL A 96 -7.00 33.85 5.43
N ASN A 97 -7.76 33.43 6.46
CA ASN A 97 -8.66 34.32 7.18
C ASN A 97 -7.94 35.33 8.10
N SER A 98 -6.70 35.09 8.53
CA SER A 98 -5.94 36.04 9.36
C SER A 98 -5.20 37.12 8.56
N ASN A 99 -5.17 36.99 7.23
CA ASN A 99 -4.48 37.92 6.32
C ASN A 99 -5.45 38.66 5.37
N GLN A 100 -6.77 38.61 5.65
CA GLN A 100 -7.79 39.49 5.09
C GLN A 100 -8.20 40.52 6.14
#